data_AF-A0A962YEP3-F1
#
_entry.id   AF-A0A962YEP3-F1
#
_cell.length_a   1.000
_cell.length_b   1.000
_cell.length_c   1.000
_cell.angle_alpha   90.00
_cell.angle_beta   90.00
_cell.angle_gamma   90.00
#
_symmetry.space_group_name_H-M   'P 1'
#
loop_
_entity.id
_entity.type
_entity.pdbx_description
1 polymer ?
#
loop_
_entity_poly.entity_id
_entity_poly.type
_entity_poly.pdbx_seq_one_letter_code
_entity_poly.pdbx_strand_id
1 'polypeptide(L)'
;VDTLGRELRKDFPAVRKAIVEASPAQAKIWGKALLADESIDLAANGKTFTLSKEQIIVQQSGAEGYAVAESGGILAALKTELSEALIQEGLAREVVRRVQQLRKDADLDIADRIAVSYQASANLSAAIDAFQAYICNETLADEFRAGDPATMPFTASDEFDAETLTVGLSKV
;
A
#
# COMPACT_ATOMS: atom_id res chain seq x y z
N VAL A 1 -17.44 -29.63 1.53
CA VAL A 1 -18.83 -29.12 1.51
C VAL A 1 -19.59 -29.92 0.46
N ASP A 2 -20.06 -31.10 0.86
CA ASP A 2 -20.80 -32.07 0.04
C ASP A 2 -22.28 -31.64 -0.17
N THR A 3 -22.62 -30.43 0.27
CA THR A 3 -23.97 -29.89 0.37
C THR A 3 -24.36 -29.02 -0.83
N LEU A 4 -23.43 -28.34 -1.48
CA LEU A 4 -23.69 -27.53 -2.70
C LEU A 4 -24.26 -28.37 -3.85
N GLY A 5 -23.80 -29.63 -3.96
CA GLY A 5 -24.09 -30.48 -5.11
C GLY A 5 -25.45 -31.18 -5.06
N ARG A 6 -26.09 -31.36 -3.90
CA ARG A 6 -27.23 -32.30 -3.79
C ARG A 6 -28.58 -31.70 -4.19
N GLU A 7 -28.79 -30.40 -3.94
CA GLU A 7 -30.02 -29.70 -4.31
C GLU A 7 -29.92 -29.01 -5.68
N LEU A 8 -28.75 -28.47 -6.02
CA LEU A 8 -28.55 -27.75 -7.28
C LEU A 8 -28.20 -28.67 -8.46
N ARG A 9 -27.71 -29.91 -8.23
CA ARG A 9 -27.35 -30.96 -9.21
C ARG A 9 -27.37 -30.52 -10.68
N LYS A 10 -28.48 -30.80 -11.38
CA LYS A 10 -28.67 -30.59 -12.82
C LYS A 10 -28.97 -29.14 -13.20
N ASP A 11 -29.44 -28.36 -12.23
CA ASP A 11 -29.83 -26.96 -12.40
C ASP A 11 -28.68 -25.99 -12.03
N PHE A 12 -27.55 -26.47 -11.49
CA PHE A 12 -26.37 -25.69 -11.12
C PHE A 12 -25.83 -24.82 -12.27
N PRO A 13 -25.71 -25.30 -13.53
CA PRO A 13 -25.29 -24.44 -14.63
C PRO A 13 -26.23 -23.25 -14.85
N ALA A 14 -27.54 -23.46 -14.70
CA ALA A 14 -28.54 -22.41 -14.87
C ALA A 14 -28.51 -21.40 -13.70
N VAL A 15 -28.36 -21.89 -12.47
CA VAL A 15 -28.23 -21.04 -11.28
C VAL A 15 -26.95 -20.20 -11.34
N ARG A 16 -25.81 -20.81 -11.68
CA ARG A 16 -24.55 -20.07 -11.90
C ARG A 16 -24.71 -18.99 -12.96
N LYS A 17 -25.34 -19.31 -14.09
CA LYS A 17 -25.60 -18.35 -15.17
C LYS A 17 -26.43 -17.16 -14.68
N ALA A 18 -27.51 -17.42 -13.94
CA ALA A 18 -28.37 -16.38 -13.39
C ALA A 18 -27.63 -15.47 -12.38
N ILE A 19 -26.69 -16.01 -11.61
CA ILE A 19 -25.85 -15.20 -10.70
C ILE A 19 -24.89 -14.31 -11.49
N VAL A 20 -24.22 -14.85 -12.51
CA VAL A 20 -23.22 -14.12 -13.32
C VAL A 20 -23.87 -13.04 -14.18
N GLU A 21 -25.08 -13.29 -14.71
CA GLU A 21 -25.82 -12.34 -15.56
C GLU A 21 -26.70 -11.37 -14.76
N ALA A 22 -26.67 -11.45 -13.42
CA ALA A 22 -27.43 -10.54 -12.57
C ALA A 22 -26.96 -9.09 -12.77
N SER A 23 -27.90 -8.15 -12.74
CA SER A 23 -27.57 -6.74 -12.80
C SER A 23 -26.76 -6.33 -11.55
N PRO A 24 -25.90 -5.29 -11.62
CA PRO A 24 -25.17 -4.80 -10.46
C PRO A 24 -26.08 -4.43 -9.28
N ALA A 25 -27.27 -3.90 -9.55
CA ALA A 25 -28.27 -3.58 -8.53
C ALA A 25 -28.79 -4.85 -7.82
N GLN A 26 -29.11 -5.91 -8.59
CA GLN A 26 -29.60 -7.16 -8.04
C GLN A 26 -28.51 -7.89 -7.23
N ALA A 27 -27.28 -7.93 -7.75
CA ALA A 27 -26.14 -8.51 -7.06
C ALA A 27 -25.86 -7.81 -5.72
N LYS A 28 -26.04 -6.48 -5.65
CA LYS A 28 -25.90 -5.71 -4.41
C LYS A 28 -27.00 -6.03 -3.39
N ILE A 29 -28.25 -6.19 -3.83
CA ILE A 29 -29.37 -6.61 -2.98
C ILE A 29 -29.09 -8.00 -2.40
N TRP A 30 -28.70 -8.94 -3.25
CA TRP A 30 -28.37 -10.30 -2.83
C TRP A 30 -27.19 -10.36 -1.88
N GLY A 31 -26.11 -9.64 -2.19
CA GLY A 31 -24.93 -9.55 -1.33
C GLY A 31 -25.27 -9.02 0.05
N LYS A 32 -26.11 -7.97 0.14
CA LYS A 32 -26.55 -7.40 1.43
C LYS A 32 -27.36 -8.39 2.26
N ALA A 33 -28.30 -9.11 1.65
CA ALA A 33 -29.10 -10.12 2.34
C ALA A 33 -28.22 -11.27 2.87
N LEU A 34 -27.37 -11.83 2.01
CA LEU A 34 -26.47 -12.93 2.37
C LEU A 34 -25.45 -12.56 3.46
N LEU A 35 -24.96 -11.32 3.47
CA LEU A 35 -24.08 -10.80 4.53
C LEU A 35 -24.83 -10.58 5.86
N ALA A 36 -26.16 -10.42 5.82
CA ALA A 36 -27.01 -10.29 7.00
C ALA A 36 -27.54 -11.66 7.49
N ASP A 37 -26.96 -12.77 7.04
CA ASP A 37 -27.44 -14.14 7.29
C ASP A 37 -28.85 -14.44 6.77
N GLU A 38 -29.34 -13.67 5.80
CA GLU A 38 -30.61 -13.89 5.12
C GLU A 38 -30.43 -14.74 3.85
N SER A 39 -31.47 -15.47 3.46
CA SER A 39 -31.51 -16.20 2.20
C SER A 39 -32.03 -15.33 1.06
N ILE A 40 -31.60 -15.63 -0.17
CA ILE A 40 -32.09 -14.97 -1.39
C ILE A 40 -32.90 -15.95 -2.23
N ASP A 41 -33.90 -15.44 -2.94
CA ASP A 41 -34.60 -16.21 -3.96
C ASP A 41 -34.07 -15.85 -5.35
N LEU A 42 -33.75 -16.89 -6.13
CA LEU A 42 -33.20 -16.79 -7.47
C LEU A 42 -34.01 -17.65 -8.44
N ALA A 43 -34.52 -17.02 -9.50
CA ALA A 43 -35.23 -17.74 -10.57
C ALA A 43 -34.24 -18.24 -11.63
N ALA A 44 -34.22 -19.55 -11.88
CA ALA A 44 -33.45 -20.17 -12.94
C ALA A 44 -34.18 -21.38 -13.51
N ASN A 45 -34.08 -21.61 -14.84
CA ASN A 45 -34.69 -22.76 -15.51
C ASN A 45 -36.21 -22.94 -15.21
N GLY A 46 -36.94 -21.82 -15.06
CA GLY A 46 -38.38 -21.83 -14.73
C GLY A 46 -38.72 -22.23 -13.29
N LYS A 47 -37.73 -22.32 -12.38
CA LYS A 47 -37.90 -22.63 -10.97
C LYS A 47 -37.31 -21.52 -10.10
N THR A 48 -37.79 -21.40 -8.88
CA THR A 48 -37.18 -20.54 -7.85
C THR A 48 -36.33 -21.39 -6.91
N PHE A 49 -35.11 -20.93 -6.66
CA PHE A 49 -34.16 -21.53 -5.73
C PHE A 49 -33.90 -20.55 -4.59
N THR A 50 -34.01 -21.03 -3.35
CA THR A 50 -33.63 -20.28 -2.16
C THR A 50 -32.18 -20.61 -1.81
N LEU A 51 -31.32 -19.59 -1.76
CA LEU A 51 -29.89 -19.72 -1.55
C LEU A 51 -29.44 -18.99 -0.28
N SER A 52 -28.66 -19.65 0.56
CA SER A 52 -28.09 -19.10 1.80
C SER A 52 -26.56 -18.93 1.70
N LYS A 53 -25.92 -18.35 2.73
CA LYS A 53 -24.47 -18.15 2.80
C LYS A 53 -23.65 -19.45 2.75
N GLU A 54 -24.24 -20.58 3.13
CA GLU A 54 -23.62 -21.90 3.03
C GLU A 54 -23.46 -22.36 1.57
N GLN A 55 -24.23 -21.75 0.65
CA GLN A 55 -24.25 -22.06 -0.77
C GLN A 55 -23.63 -20.95 -1.63
N ILE A 56 -23.49 -19.73 -1.11
CA ILE A 56 -22.88 -18.60 -1.82
C ILE A 56 -21.85 -17.92 -0.94
N ILE A 57 -20.63 -17.82 -1.45
CA ILE A 57 -19.60 -16.98 -0.85
C ILE A 57 -19.74 -15.58 -1.45
N VAL A 58 -20.10 -14.61 -0.61
CA VAL A 58 -20.06 -13.19 -0.99
C VAL A 58 -18.68 -12.65 -0.71
N GLN A 59 -18.03 -12.11 -1.74
CA GLN A 59 -16.78 -11.37 -1.59
C GLN A 59 -17.04 -9.90 -1.88
N GLN A 60 -16.67 -9.03 -0.96
CA GLN A 60 -16.65 -7.60 -1.21
C GLN A 60 -15.35 -7.28 -1.97
N SER A 61 -15.47 -6.83 -3.22
CA SER A 61 -14.37 -6.18 -3.91
C SER A 61 -14.35 -4.70 -3.53
N GLY A 62 -13.18 -4.15 -3.22
CA GLY A 62 -13.03 -2.72 -2.99
C GLY A 62 -13.50 -1.87 -4.17
N ALA A 63 -13.90 -0.63 -3.88
CA ALA A 63 -14.12 0.36 -4.93
C ALA A 63 -12.81 0.59 -5.70
N GLU A 64 -12.92 1.04 -6.95
CA GLU A 64 -11.75 1.40 -7.76
C GLU A 64 -10.86 2.42 -7.01
N GLY A 65 -9.54 2.18 -7.00
CA GLY A 65 -8.59 2.98 -6.23
C GLY A 65 -8.47 2.64 -4.74
N TYR A 66 -9.14 1.57 -4.26
CA TYR A 66 -9.04 1.10 -2.88
C TYR A 66 -8.72 -0.38 -2.80
N ALA A 67 -7.70 -0.71 -1.99
CA ALA A 67 -7.50 -2.06 -1.48
C ALA A 67 -8.35 -2.23 -0.22
N VAL A 68 -9.15 -3.29 -0.16
CA VAL A 68 -10.08 -3.51 0.95
C VAL A 68 -9.80 -4.85 1.61
N ALA A 69 -9.77 -4.85 2.95
CA ALA A 69 -9.62 -6.03 3.77
C ALA A 69 -10.70 -6.05 4.86
N GLU A 70 -11.30 -7.21 5.08
CA GLU A 70 -12.30 -7.40 6.13
C GLU A 70 -11.81 -8.44 7.14
N SER A 71 -11.91 -8.12 8.43
CA SER A 71 -11.64 -9.07 9.51
C SER A 71 -12.53 -8.76 10.71
N GLY A 72 -13.22 -9.78 11.23
CA GLY A 72 -14.10 -9.63 12.40
C GLY A 72 -15.22 -8.59 12.22
N GLY A 73 -15.71 -8.38 11.00
CA GLY A 73 -16.72 -7.37 10.67
C GLY A 73 -16.18 -5.93 10.58
N ILE A 74 -14.86 -5.72 10.67
CA ILE A 74 -14.21 -4.43 10.42
C ILE A 74 -13.70 -4.41 8.98
N LEU A 75 -14.13 -3.41 8.22
CA LEU A 75 -13.69 -3.15 6.86
C LEU A 75 -12.61 -2.06 6.87
N ALA A 76 -11.37 -2.42 6.50
CA ALA A 76 -10.30 -1.47 6.24
C ALA A 76 -10.21 -1.21 4.74
N ALA A 77 -10.20 0.06 4.33
CA ALA A 77 -10.01 0.48 2.96
C ALA A 77 -8.78 1.38 2.86
N LEU A 78 -7.78 0.97 2.08
CA LEU A 78 -6.56 1.73 1.80
C LEU A 78 -6.64 2.32 0.40
N LYS A 79 -6.53 3.64 0.30
CA LYS A 79 -6.42 4.31 -1.00
C LYS A 79 -5.09 3.92 -1.66
N THR A 80 -5.13 3.43 -2.89
CA THR A 80 -3.95 2.89 -3.60
C THR A 80 -3.26 3.91 -4.50
N GLU A 81 -3.89 5.07 -4.72
CA GLU A 81 -3.29 6.16 -5.49
C GLU A 81 -2.23 6.87 -4.65
N LEU A 82 -1.00 6.89 -5.14
CA LEU A 82 0.05 7.73 -4.56
C LEU A 82 -0.17 9.18 -5.00
N SER A 83 -0.22 10.07 -4.03
CA SER A 83 -0.15 11.50 -4.29
C SER A 83 1.31 11.93 -4.44
N GLU A 84 1.54 13.05 -5.13
CA GLU A 84 2.89 13.62 -5.26
C GLU A 84 3.55 13.82 -3.88
N ALA A 85 2.81 14.31 -2.88
CA ALA A 85 3.33 14.47 -1.52
C ALA A 85 3.78 13.14 -0.89
N LEU A 86 3.08 12.04 -1.14
CA LEU A 86 3.46 10.71 -0.65
C LEU A 86 4.71 10.18 -1.37
N ILE A 87 4.87 10.48 -2.66
CA ILE A 87 6.07 10.12 -3.42
C ILE A 87 7.28 10.87 -2.85
N GLN A 88 7.16 12.19 -2.68
CA GLN A 88 8.22 13.03 -2.12
C GLN A 88 8.59 12.62 -0.69
N GLU A 89 7.60 12.27 0.15
CA GLU A 89 7.84 11.72 1.49
C GLU A 89 8.59 10.37 1.43
N GLY A 90 8.20 9.49 0.51
CA GLY A 90 8.88 8.21 0.27
C GLY A 90 10.36 8.40 -0.08
N LEU A 91 10.65 9.33 -0.99
CA LEU A 91 12.02 9.69 -1.37
C LEU A 91 12.82 10.23 -0.17
N ALA A 92 12.21 11.09 0.66
CA ALA A 92 12.84 11.59 1.88
C ALA A 92 13.17 10.46 2.88
N ARG A 93 12.29 9.46 3.03
CA ARG A 93 12.53 8.27 3.87
C ARG A 93 13.69 7.43 3.33
N GLU A 94 13.81 7.31 2.02
CA GLU A 94 14.94 6.63 1.40
C GLU A 94 16.27 7.37 1.63
N VAL A 95 16.28 8.72 1.62
CA VAL A 95 17.46 9.53 2.00
C VAL A 95 17.86 9.26 3.45
N VAL A 96 16.91 9.31 4.39
CA VAL A 96 17.16 8.99 5.80
C VAL A 96 17.80 7.60 5.92
N ARG A 97 17.28 6.61 5.20
CA ARG A 97 17.83 5.25 5.20
C ARG A 97 19.30 5.20 4.78
N ARG A 98 19.70 5.93 3.72
CA ARG A 98 21.11 5.94 3.26
C ARG A 98 22.02 6.66 4.23
N VAL A 99 21.57 7.78 4.79
CA VAL A 99 22.36 8.54 5.77
C VAL A 99 22.57 7.70 7.04
N GLN A 100 21.53 7.04 7.53
CA GLN A 100 21.65 6.15 8.70
C GLN A 100 22.54 4.94 8.43
N GLN A 101 22.48 4.38 7.21
CA GLN A 101 23.40 3.32 6.80
C GLN A 101 24.85 3.82 6.78
N LEU A 102 25.12 4.98 6.19
CA LEU A 102 26.46 5.57 6.16
C LEU A 102 26.98 5.88 7.56
N ARG A 103 26.15 6.36 8.49
CA ARG A 103 26.53 6.56 9.89
C ARG A 103 27.00 5.26 10.54
N LYS A 104 26.28 4.18 10.29
CA LYS A 104 26.64 2.85 10.80
C LYS A 104 27.95 2.36 10.19
N ASP A 105 28.13 2.54 8.88
CA ASP A 105 29.35 2.11 8.17
C ASP A 105 30.58 2.94 8.59
N ALA A 106 30.35 4.18 9.01
CA ALA A 106 31.35 5.07 9.60
C ALA A 106 31.59 4.85 11.11
N ASP A 107 30.93 3.87 11.73
CA ASP A 107 31.05 3.52 13.16
C ASP A 107 30.74 4.70 14.11
N LEU A 108 29.79 5.57 13.73
CA LEU A 108 29.30 6.66 14.58
C LEU A 108 28.30 6.13 15.60
N ASP A 109 28.29 6.75 16.79
CA ASP A 109 27.30 6.44 17.80
C ASP A 109 25.90 6.92 17.36
N ILE A 110 24.86 6.23 17.83
CA ILE A 110 23.46 6.56 17.48
C ILE A 110 23.06 7.97 17.92
N ALA A 111 23.70 8.52 18.96
CA ALA A 111 23.42 9.84 19.51
C ALA A 111 24.28 10.96 18.90
N ASP A 112 25.24 10.62 18.03
CA ASP A 112 26.15 11.61 17.46
C ASP A 112 25.43 12.57 16.53
N ARG A 113 25.80 13.86 16.62
CA ARG A 113 25.38 14.89 15.69
C ARG A 113 26.27 14.88 14.45
N ILE A 114 25.69 15.15 13.29
CA ILE A 114 26.40 15.13 12.01
C ILE A 114 26.16 16.38 11.17
N ALA A 115 27.09 16.66 10.29
CA ALA A 115 26.89 17.57 9.16
C ALA A 115 26.89 16.73 7.87
N VAL A 116 25.95 17.01 6.97
CA VAL A 116 25.75 16.27 5.72
C VAL A 116 25.86 17.20 4.52
N SER A 117 26.67 16.79 3.55
CA SER A 117 26.72 17.36 2.20
C SER A 117 26.20 16.34 1.20
N TYR A 118 25.33 16.74 0.28
CA TYR A 118 24.77 15.83 -0.73
C TYR A 118 24.86 16.36 -2.15
N GLN A 119 24.86 15.43 -3.11
CA GLN A 119 24.51 15.65 -4.51
C GLN A 119 23.41 14.66 -4.86
N ALA A 120 22.35 15.15 -5.50
CA ALA A 120 21.22 14.34 -5.88
C ALA A 120 20.67 14.77 -7.24
N SER A 121 19.90 13.89 -7.87
CA SER A 121 19.03 14.25 -8.98
C SER A 121 18.04 15.37 -8.59
N ALA A 122 17.49 16.04 -9.60
CA ALA A 122 16.68 17.25 -9.38
C ALA A 122 15.41 16.97 -8.56
N ASN A 123 14.74 15.84 -8.83
CA ASN A 123 13.53 15.46 -8.11
C ASN A 123 13.85 15.08 -6.65
N LEU A 124 14.87 14.25 -6.42
CA LEU A 124 15.33 13.93 -5.07
C LEU A 124 15.81 15.16 -4.29
N SER A 125 16.45 16.13 -4.95
CA SER A 125 16.82 17.40 -4.31
C SER A 125 15.58 18.18 -3.84
N ALA A 126 14.52 18.22 -4.66
CA ALA A 126 13.25 18.84 -4.27
C ALA A 126 12.58 18.10 -3.11
N ALA A 127 12.65 16.76 -3.06
CA ALA A 127 12.18 15.96 -1.94
C ALA A 127 12.95 16.30 -0.65
N ILE A 128 14.29 16.40 -0.75
CA ILE A 128 15.14 16.78 0.39
C ILE A 128 14.77 18.16 0.92
N ASP A 129 14.59 19.14 0.02
CA ASP A 129 14.21 20.49 0.41
C ASP A 129 12.82 20.54 1.08
N ALA A 130 11.85 19.82 0.52
CA ALA A 130 10.49 19.76 1.06
C ALA A 130 10.40 19.08 2.44
N PHE A 131 11.29 18.11 2.70
CA PHE A 131 11.30 17.30 3.93
C PHE A 131 12.55 17.53 4.78
N GLN A 132 13.25 18.65 4.62
CA GLN A 132 14.53 18.90 5.26
C GLN A 132 14.47 18.77 6.78
N ALA A 133 13.42 19.34 7.41
CA ALA A 133 13.24 19.24 8.86
C ALA A 133 13.07 17.79 9.35
N TYR A 134 12.33 16.97 8.59
CA TYR A 134 12.15 15.55 8.88
C TYR A 134 13.49 14.81 8.76
N ILE A 135 14.21 15.01 7.65
CA ILE A 135 15.50 14.34 7.40
C ILE A 135 16.51 14.69 8.49
N CYS A 136 16.66 15.98 8.83
CA CYS A 136 17.59 16.40 9.88
C CYS A 136 17.22 15.81 11.25
N ASN A 137 15.94 15.76 11.58
CA ASN A 137 15.49 15.20 12.86
C ASN A 137 15.77 13.69 12.96
N GLU A 138 15.46 12.94 11.90
CA GLU A 138 15.66 11.48 11.89
C GLU A 138 17.15 11.10 11.84
N THR A 139 18.00 11.94 11.25
CA THR A 139 19.44 11.66 11.07
C THR A 139 20.34 12.35 12.09
N LEU A 140 19.76 13.12 13.03
CA LEU A 140 20.49 13.98 13.98
C LEU A 140 21.49 14.91 13.28
N ALA A 141 21.13 15.41 12.10
CA ALA A 141 21.97 16.32 11.34
C ALA A 141 21.73 17.77 11.77
N ASP A 142 22.80 18.46 12.18
CA ASP A 142 22.76 19.89 12.49
C ASP A 142 22.89 20.73 11.21
N GLU A 143 23.47 20.15 10.15
CA GLU A 143 23.52 20.72 8.81
C GLU A 143 23.23 19.65 7.75
N PHE A 144 22.38 19.99 6.77
CA PHE A 144 22.07 19.14 5.63
C PHE A 144 21.94 20.01 4.37
N ARG A 145 22.96 20.00 3.51
CA ARG A 145 23.05 20.93 2.37
C ARG A 145 23.54 20.28 1.09
N ALA A 146 23.14 20.84 -0.05
CA ALA A 146 23.74 20.52 -1.32
C ALA A 146 25.20 21.01 -1.34
N GLY A 147 26.12 20.19 -1.87
CA GLY A 147 27.55 20.50 -1.88
C GLY A 147 28.37 19.43 -2.57
N ASP A 148 29.67 19.34 -2.24
CA ASP A 148 30.53 18.25 -2.70
C ASP A 148 30.74 17.23 -1.57
N PRO A 149 30.07 16.06 -1.61
CA PRO A 149 30.27 14.96 -0.66
C PRO A 149 31.72 14.56 -0.48
N ALA A 150 32.58 14.68 -1.50
CA ALA A 150 33.99 14.29 -1.43
C ALA A 150 34.81 15.14 -0.44
N THR A 151 34.25 16.28 0.01
CA THR A 151 34.87 17.12 1.05
C THR A 151 34.65 16.59 2.47
N MET A 152 33.80 15.58 2.64
CA MET A 152 33.46 14.95 3.91
C MET A 152 34.26 13.65 4.13
N PRO A 153 34.55 13.27 5.39
CA PRO A 153 35.39 12.11 5.72
C PRO A 153 34.75 10.76 5.38
N PHE A 154 33.42 10.68 5.40
CA PHE A 154 32.68 9.47 5.06
C PHE A 154 31.73 9.76 3.91
N THR A 155 31.76 8.95 2.86
CA THR A 155 30.93 9.14 1.67
C THR A 155 30.29 7.84 1.24
N ALA A 156 29.11 7.95 0.65
CA ALA A 156 28.43 6.85 -0.03
C ALA A 156 27.64 7.38 -1.22
N SER A 157 27.52 6.54 -2.24
CA SER A 157 26.68 6.76 -3.41
C SER A 157 25.71 5.60 -3.56
N ASP A 158 24.47 5.90 -3.94
CA ASP A 158 23.42 4.91 -4.19
C ASP A 158 22.45 5.40 -5.28
N GLU A 159 21.74 4.46 -5.88
CA GLU A 159 20.71 4.71 -6.89
C GLU A 159 19.43 3.95 -6.51
N PHE A 160 18.29 4.64 -6.47
CA PHE A 160 17.00 4.06 -6.09
C PHE A 160 15.85 4.83 -6.72
N ASP A 161 14.77 4.15 -7.07
CA ASP A 161 13.56 4.78 -7.62
C ASP A 161 13.83 5.73 -8.79
N ALA A 162 14.85 5.42 -9.62
CA ALA A 162 15.37 6.26 -10.72
C ALA A 162 15.99 7.60 -10.30
N GLU A 163 16.32 7.75 -9.02
CA GLU A 163 17.04 8.87 -8.44
C GLU A 163 18.47 8.48 -8.09
N THR A 164 19.38 9.44 -8.15
CA THR A 164 20.78 9.27 -7.74
C THR A 164 21.06 10.10 -6.49
N LEU A 165 21.81 9.52 -5.56
CA LEU A 165 22.22 10.19 -4.33
C LEU A 165 23.68 9.89 -4.03
N THR A 166 24.47 10.93 -3.84
CA THR A 166 25.77 10.85 -3.17
C THR A 166 25.73 11.70 -1.93
N VAL A 167 26.05 11.10 -0.78
CA VAL A 167 26.09 11.77 0.52
C VAL A 167 27.48 11.68 1.11
N GLY A 168 27.89 12.76 1.75
CA GLY A 168 29.07 12.84 2.58
C GLY A 168 28.68 13.33 3.96
N LEU A 169 29.25 12.74 5.01
CA LEU A 169 28.99 13.17 6.39
C LEU A 169 30.26 13.27 7.24
N SER A 170 30.21 14.14 8.25
CA SER A 170 31.17 14.19 9.35
C SER A 170 30.43 14.28 10.67
N LYS A 171 31.05 13.76 11.74
CA LYS A 171 30.64 14.06 13.10
C LYS A 171 30.90 15.54 13.41
N VAL A 172 29.98 16.17 14.12
CA VAL A 172 30.12 17.55 14.64
C VAL A 172 30.80 17.54 16.01
#